data_AF-A0A7V1CX72-F1
#
_entry.id   AF-A0A7V1CX72-F1
#
_cell.length_a   1.000
_cell.length_b   1.000
_cell.length_c   1.000
_cell.angle_alpha   90.00
_cell.angle_beta   90.00
_cell.angle_gamma   90.00
#
_symmetry.space_group_name_H-M   'P 1'
#
loop_
_entity.id
_entity.type
_entity.pdbx_description
1 polymer ?
#
loop_
_entity_poly.entity_id
_entity_poly.type
_entity_poly.pdbx_seq_one_letter_code
_entity_poly.pdbx_strand_id
1 'polypeptide(L)' 'PVIPRKDNSLVGNEDIDWCMYKYRHLVENAFGRIKQYRGIATRYEKLERNYHSMLALAFTMMWLPMWAD' A
#
# COMPACT_ATOMS: atom_id res chain seq x y z
N PRO A 1 -7.52 4.08 17.42
CA PRO A 1 -6.73 2.99 16.78
C PRO A 1 -7.38 2.63 15.44
N VAL A 2 -6.61 2.39 14.37
CA VAL A 2 -7.17 2.15 13.01
C VAL A 2 -7.26 0.65 12.68
N ILE A 3 -6.67 -0.21 13.49
CA ILE A 3 -6.69 -1.66 13.26
C ILE A 3 -7.74 -2.29 14.17
N PRO A 4 -8.77 -2.96 13.62
CA PRO A 4 -9.76 -3.67 14.40
C PRO A 4 -9.14 -4.83 15.17
N ARG A 5 -9.58 -4.97 16.42
CA ARG A 5 -9.31 -6.17 17.20
C ARG A 5 -10.09 -7.34 16.61
N LYS A 6 -9.59 -8.55 16.87
CA LYS A 6 -10.22 -9.80 16.43
C LYS A 6 -11.57 -9.97 17.11
N ASP A 7 -12.52 -10.60 16.42
CA ASP A 7 -13.91 -10.75 16.88
C ASP A 7 -14.06 -11.48 18.23
N ASN A 8 -13.07 -12.29 18.62
CA ASN A 8 -13.05 -12.99 19.90
C ASN A 8 -12.37 -12.17 21.03
N SER A 9 -12.10 -10.88 20.83
CA SER A 9 -11.52 -10.02 21.85
C SER A 9 -12.56 -9.67 22.91
N LEU A 10 -12.16 -9.71 24.18
CA LEU A 10 -12.98 -9.23 25.30
C LEU A 10 -13.20 -7.69 25.24
N VAL A 11 -12.40 -6.97 24.44
CA VAL A 11 -12.49 -5.53 24.26
C VAL A 11 -13.10 -5.24 22.88
N GLY A 12 -14.30 -4.67 22.86
CA GLY A 12 -15.02 -4.28 21.63
C GLY A 12 -14.32 -3.16 20.85
N ASN A 13 -14.68 -2.94 19.58
CA ASN A 13 -14.02 -2.01 18.65
C ASN A 13 -14.67 -0.60 18.60
N GLU A 14 -15.18 -0.10 19.72
CA GLU A 14 -15.95 1.15 19.80
C GLU A 14 -15.10 2.41 19.58
N ASP A 15 -13.80 2.34 19.88
CA ASP A 15 -12.80 3.42 19.75
C ASP A 15 -12.19 3.51 18.35
N ILE A 16 -12.72 2.77 17.38
CA ILE A 16 -12.17 2.69 16.02
C ILE A 16 -12.88 3.65 15.09
N ASP A 17 -12.08 4.46 14.42
CA ASP A 17 -12.55 5.24 13.28
C ASP A 17 -12.69 4.34 12.05
N TRP A 18 -13.91 3.88 11.83
CA TRP A 18 -14.27 3.05 10.67
C TRP A 18 -14.09 3.78 9.33
N CYS A 19 -14.16 5.11 9.31
CA CYS A 19 -13.91 5.90 8.11
C CYS A 19 -12.42 5.81 7.73
N MET A 20 -11.51 6.04 8.68
CA MET A 20 -10.07 5.83 8.47
C MET A 20 -9.72 4.38 8.14
N TYR A 21 -10.33 3.40 8.82
CA TYR A 21 -10.10 1.99 8.49
C TYR A 21 -10.49 1.67 7.06
N LYS A 22 -11.61 2.23 6.57
CA LYS A 22 -12.03 2.09 5.18
C LYS A 22 -10.98 2.65 4.23
N TYR A 23 -10.45 3.84 4.46
CA TYR A 23 -9.43 4.42 3.56
C TYR A 23 -8.15 3.59 3.43
N ARG A 24 -7.82 2.78 4.45
CA ARG A 24 -6.65 1.88 4.44
C ARG A 24 -6.60 0.97 3.20
N HIS A 25 -7.75 0.53 2.69
CA HIS A 25 -7.82 -0.32 1.49
C HIS A 25 -7.21 0.35 0.25
N LEU A 26 -7.23 1.69 0.15
CA LEU A 26 -6.67 2.43 -1.00
C LEU A 26 -5.15 2.29 -1.01
N VAL A 27 -4.55 2.41 0.17
CA VAL A 27 -3.11 2.27 0.37
C VAL A 27 -2.70 0.82 0.11
N GLU A 28 -3.44 -0.16 0.67
CA GLU A 28 -3.18 -1.58 0.42
C GLU A 28 -3.28 -1.95 -1.06
N ASN A 29 -4.28 -1.43 -1.77
CA ASN A 29 -4.44 -1.63 -3.21
C ASN A 29 -3.28 -1.03 -4.01
N ALA A 30 -2.81 0.15 -3.63
CA ALA A 30 -1.65 0.78 -4.28
C ALA A 30 -0.39 -0.09 -4.15
N PHE A 31 -0.10 -0.56 -2.93
CA PHE A 31 1.03 -1.48 -2.70
C PHE A 31 0.82 -2.83 -3.37
N GLY A 32 -0.42 -3.33 -3.45
CA GLY A 32 -0.77 -4.54 -4.18
C GLY A 32 -0.43 -4.45 -5.66
N ARG A 33 -0.74 -3.32 -6.31
CA ARG A 33 -0.39 -3.06 -7.71
C ARG A 33 1.13 -2.98 -7.90
N ILE A 34 1.84 -2.26 -7.03
CA ILE A 34 3.30 -2.11 -7.15
C ILE A 34 4.04 -3.43 -6.95
N LYS A 35 3.52 -4.31 -6.09
CA LYS A 35 4.10 -5.65 -5.91
C LYS A 35 3.95 -6.57 -7.13
N GLN A 36 3.16 -6.20 -8.14
CA GLN A 36 3.17 -6.93 -9.43
C GLN A 36 4.52 -6.79 -10.15
N TYR A 37 5.25 -5.69 -9.94
CA TYR A 37 6.61 -5.54 -10.43
C TYR A 37 7.55 -6.44 -9.63
N ARG A 38 7.89 -7.60 -10.19
CA ARG A 38 8.74 -8.62 -9.55
C ARG A 38 10.03 -8.01 -8.98
N GLY A 39 10.69 -7.12 -9.71
CA GLY A 39 11.95 -6.49 -9.25
C GLY A 39 11.81 -5.63 -8.00
N ILE A 40 10.65 -5.02 -7.79
CA ILE A 40 10.34 -4.25 -6.57
C ILE A 40 9.95 -5.19 -5.43
N ALA A 41 9.14 -6.21 -5.73
CA ALA A 41 8.66 -7.18 -4.74
C ALA A 41 9.79 -8.01 -4.13
N THR A 42 10.74 -8.46 -4.93
CA THR A 42 11.90 -9.24 -4.47
C THR A 42 13.10 -8.40 -4.05
N ARG A 43 13.02 -7.06 -4.21
CA ARG A 43 14.11 -6.11 -3.96
C ARG A 43 15.42 -6.52 -4.65
N TYR A 44 15.41 -6.63 -5.98
CA TYR A 44 16.64 -6.96 -6.71
C TYR A 44 17.71 -5.86 -6.68
N GLU A 45 17.31 -4.61 -6.41
CA GLU A 45 18.25 -3.50 -6.31
C GLU A 45 19.18 -3.66 -5.09
N LYS A 46 20.49 -3.65 -5.36
CA LYS A 46 21.54 -3.79 -4.33
C LYS A 46 21.72 -2.52 -3.50
N LEU A 47 21.49 -1.35 -4.11
CA LEU A 47 21.64 -0.04 -3.47
C LEU A 47 20.27 0.50 -3.05
N GLU A 48 20.20 1.03 -1.83
CA GLU A 48 18.99 1.66 -1.29
C GLU A 48 18.47 2.81 -2.16
N ARG A 49 19.39 3.63 -2.72
CA ARG A 49 19.05 4.75 -3.59
C ARG A 49 18.35 4.29 -4.87
N ASN A 50 18.82 3.20 -5.47
CA ASN A 50 18.23 2.67 -6.69
C ASN A 50 16.84 2.09 -6.39
N TYR A 51 16.72 1.33 -5.30
CA TYR A 51 15.44 0.78 -4.87
C TYR A 51 14.41 1.89 -4.61
N HIS A 52 14.81 2.96 -3.92
CA HIS A 52 13.94 4.11 -3.68
C HIS A 52 13.52 4.80 -4.98
N SER A 53 14.45 4.97 -5.92
CA SER A 53 14.17 5.57 -7.23
C SER A 53 13.17 4.72 -8.04
N MET A 54 13.34 3.39 -8.06
CA MET A 54 12.39 2.47 -8.72
C MET A 54 11.01 2.49 -8.07
N LEU A 55 10.93 2.53 -6.73
CA LEU A 55 9.66 2.66 -6.03
C LEU A 55 8.94 3.95 -6.39
N ALA A 56 9.65 5.09 -6.36
CA ALA A 56 9.09 6.39 -6.72
C ALA A 56 8.56 6.39 -8.16
N LEU A 57 9.32 5.80 -9.08
CA LEU A 57 8.92 5.66 -10.49
C LEU A 57 7.67 4.79 -10.64
N ALA A 58 7.58 3.65 -9.94
CA ALA A 58 6.40 2.79 -9.96
C ALA A 58 5.14 3.48 -9.42
N PHE A 59 5.25 4.24 -8.31
CA PHE A 59 4.14 5.06 -7.81
C PHE A 59 3.74 6.15 -8.79
N THR A 60 4.72 6.80 -9.45
CA THR A 60 4.46 7.83 -10.46
C THR A 60 3.71 7.26 -11.66
N MET A 61 4.12 6.07 -12.16
CA MET A 61 3.42 5.37 -13.23
C MET A 61 2.01 4.92 -12.83
N MET A 62 1.81 4.50 -11.58
CA MET A 62 0.49 4.14 -11.08
C MET A 62 -0.45 5.35 -10.99
N TRP A 63 0.09 6.53 -10.66
CA TRP A 63 -0.66 7.76 -10.46
C TRP A 63 -1.02 8.47 -11.77
N LEU A 64 -0.13 8.42 -12.76
CA LEU A 64 -0.38 9.00 -14.07
C LEU A 64 -1.58 8.29 -14.72
N PRO A 65 -2.66 9.02 -15.05
CA PRO A 65 -3.72 8.44 -15.86
C PRO A 65 -3.10 8.13 -17.23
N MET A 66 -3.20 6.86 -17.63
CA MET A 66 -2.73 6.37 -18.92
C MET A 66 -3.68 6.89 -20.00
N TRP A 67 -3.64 8.21 -20.27
CA TRP A 67 -4.23 8.79 -21.48
C TRP A 67 -3.31 8.43 -22.64
N ALA A 68 -3.49 7.22 -23.14
CA ALA A 68 -2.95 6.78 -24.41
C ALA A 68 -4.15 6.63 -25.36
N ASP A 69 -4.55 7.75 -25.96
CA ASP A 69 -5.32 7.78 -27.21
C ASP A 69 -4.34 8.09 -28.35
#